data_AF-A0AA36IP77-F1
#
_entry.id   AF-A0AA36IP77-F1
#
_cell.length_a   1.000
_cell.length_b   1.000
_cell.length_c   1.000
_cell.angle_alpha   90.00
_cell.angle_beta   90.00
_cell.angle_gamma   90.00
#
_symmetry.space_group_name_H-M   'P 1'
#
loop_
_entity.id
_entity.type
_entity.pdbx_description
1 polymer ?
#
loop_
_entity_poly.entity_id
_entity_poly.type
_entity_poly.pdbx_seq_one_letter_code
_entity_poly.pdbx_strand_id
1 'polypeptide(L)'
;MPRLEFTLPRTRHAALLSPAGSGPCPPSRGRHRGNSLSSSGVHEVQRVHRQWFKHSRLRRWLQRHYLLGLRGRSLRRQQYVRVCPSRDAMPELLHIAIAAASTLTVASVLALWLQRRTPGEPKLPEASVLSALKEQIKGQAPILLQTCQVWAVLAVLAKEEQAQSSTSLWELPYVEVLQFSFDSLKNGLNLQCRFDAASVRLASALIAPVAPVLLLVSCLSLEVYNGSGIRAALKVLTMLYIGGASAASKLLSCQTTDGAGNLLKEELTFRKLLPHLRCHNDPLGPYVDATGMTTAFCYGIVVPGCLIYLYAKQHFVLLPGKETVSLAADHGDLEVWLVKAKSSSPDKSTLKHATFTRRLVAAAAAYISVLKRGRVTVELKQGTVIVKPIAGDSSRTDELPSAGAISLAAKVDVGSLKSRELAEAMMDRCILEENEAEEPVLAGAKDIFVKYARCRNVYMEILQKAAAIALVSVVRSEDGVELSVAITLLMAATSRMVQPFLQPQINTLQCCCFLCLALASLSFRCHMPWLSRVALALPFLLSAVLALRPDSTESLSVRLWEQLKQQIPKLEDDGEAVEVVVETCSFI
;
A
#
# COMPACT_ATOMS: atom_id res chain seq x y z
N MET A 1 -9.79 -34.09 -34.02
CA MET A 1 -10.47 -33.34 -32.94
C MET A 1 -11.91 -33.83 -32.82
N PRO A 2 -12.27 -34.58 -31.76
CA PRO A 2 -13.66 -34.95 -31.54
C PRO A 2 -14.36 -33.89 -30.66
N ARG A 3 -15.55 -33.49 -31.09
CA ARG A 3 -16.53 -32.70 -30.33
C ARG A 3 -17.13 -33.60 -29.25
N LEU A 4 -17.17 -33.12 -28.01
CA LEU A 4 -17.94 -33.72 -26.92
C LEU A 4 -19.01 -32.73 -26.49
N GLU A 5 -20.26 -33.10 -26.77
CA GLU A 5 -21.48 -32.48 -26.25
C GLU A 5 -21.67 -32.90 -24.80
N PHE A 6 -22.02 -31.96 -23.91
CA PHE A 6 -22.50 -32.26 -22.56
C PHE A 6 -23.91 -31.70 -22.38
N THR A 7 -24.86 -32.62 -22.24
CA THR A 7 -26.24 -32.42 -21.85
C THR A 7 -26.39 -32.14 -20.35
N LEU A 8 -27.15 -31.11 -19.99
CA LEU A 8 -27.61 -30.78 -18.64
C LEU A 8 -28.86 -31.62 -18.27
N PRO A 9 -29.01 -32.09 -17.01
CA PRO A 9 -30.28 -32.58 -16.53
C PRO A 9 -31.08 -31.48 -15.80
N ARG A 10 -32.36 -31.47 -16.15
CA ARG A 10 -33.44 -30.60 -15.71
C ARG A 10 -34.23 -31.36 -14.63
N THR A 11 -34.30 -30.86 -13.40
CA THR A 11 -35.17 -31.45 -12.36
C THR A 11 -36.40 -30.58 -12.11
N ARG A 12 -37.55 -31.27 -12.15
CA ARG A 12 -38.91 -30.75 -12.03
C ARG A 12 -39.36 -30.71 -10.57
N HIS A 13 -40.26 -29.76 -10.30
CA HIS A 13 -41.16 -29.71 -9.16
C HIS A 13 -42.04 -30.96 -9.02
N ALA A 14 -42.35 -31.32 -7.77
CA ALA A 14 -43.63 -31.95 -7.41
C ALA A 14 -44.03 -31.50 -5.99
N ALA A 15 -45.22 -30.92 -5.90
CA ALA A 15 -45.98 -30.67 -4.69
C ALA A 15 -46.93 -31.84 -4.43
N LEU A 16 -47.25 -32.16 -3.18
CA LEU A 16 -48.47 -32.89 -2.78
C LEU A 16 -48.78 -32.63 -1.30
N LEU A 17 -50.08 -32.59 -1.01
CA LEU A 17 -50.77 -32.03 0.16
C LEU A 17 -51.28 -33.12 1.14
N SER A 18 -51.32 -32.75 2.44
CA SER A 18 -52.38 -33.02 3.47
C SER A 18 -52.60 -34.46 4.04
N PRO A 19 -53.37 -34.65 5.15
CA PRO A 19 -53.79 -33.75 6.25
C PRO A 19 -53.79 -34.37 7.70
N ALA A 20 -54.12 -33.51 8.68
CA ALA A 20 -54.92 -33.72 9.91
C ALA A 20 -54.45 -34.68 11.03
N GLY A 21 -54.31 -34.12 12.24
CA GLY A 21 -54.31 -34.84 13.52
C GLY A 21 -54.52 -33.87 14.68
N SER A 22 -55.75 -33.84 15.21
CA SER A 22 -56.21 -33.04 16.36
C SER A 22 -55.99 -33.75 17.69
N GLY A 23 -55.57 -33.03 18.75
CA GLY A 23 -55.63 -33.50 20.14
C GLY A 23 -55.09 -32.47 21.16
N PRO A 24 -55.60 -32.45 22.41
CA PRO A 24 -55.76 -31.23 23.21
C PRO A 24 -54.68 -30.96 24.30
N CYS A 25 -54.74 -29.75 24.88
CA CYS A 25 -53.88 -29.14 25.91
C CYS A 25 -53.65 -29.97 27.20
N PRO A 26 -52.64 -29.60 28.01
CA PRO A 26 -52.93 -28.74 29.17
C PRO A 26 -51.87 -27.64 29.45
N PRO A 27 -52.14 -26.71 30.40
CA PRO A 27 -51.38 -25.46 30.54
C PRO A 27 -50.28 -25.57 31.59
N SER A 28 -49.14 -24.90 31.36
CA SER A 28 -48.23 -24.55 32.44
C SER A 28 -47.63 -23.16 32.24
N ARG A 29 -47.93 -22.31 33.22
CA ARG A 29 -47.33 -21.00 33.46
C ARG A 29 -45.82 -21.17 33.67
N GLY A 30 -45.02 -20.49 32.86
CA GLY A 30 -43.58 -20.37 33.04
C GLY A 30 -43.14 -18.95 32.70
N ARG A 31 -43.06 -18.11 33.72
CA ARG A 31 -42.66 -16.70 33.69
C ARG A 31 -41.15 -16.62 33.42
N HIS A 32 -40.72 -16.27 32.21
CA HIS A 32 -39.33 -15.88 31.95
C HIS A 32 -39.25 -14.46 31.37
N ARG A 33 -38.50 -13.61 32.10
CA ARG A 33 -38.08 -12.27 31.72
C ARG A 33 -37.37 -12.32 30.36
N GLY A 34 -37.97 -11.69 29.35
CA GLY A 34 -37.28 -11.35 28.11
C GLY A 34 -36.34 -10.18 28.37
N ASN A 35 -35.03 -10.45 28.36
CA ASN A 35 -34.03 -9.41 28.13
C ASN A 35 -34.08 -9.03 26.65
N SER A 36 -34.50 -7.80 26.38
CA SER A 36 -34.46 -7.16 25.08
C SER A 36 -33.01 -6.98 24.63
N LEU A 37 -32.51 -7.92 23.82
CA LEU A 37 -31.31 -7.72 23.01
C LEU A 37 -31.65 -6.78 21.86
N SER A 38 -31.23 -5.53 22.04
CA SER A 38 -31.09 -4.44 21.09
C SER A 38 -30.78 -4.91 19.66
N SER A 39 -31.72 -4.65 18.73
CA SER A 39 -31.58 -4.84 17.28
C SER A 39 -30.74 -3.74 16.60
N SER A 40 -29.73 -3.21 17.29
CA SER A 40 -28.89 -2.09 16.82
C SER A 40 -27.96 -2.45 15.64
N GLY A 41 -27.56 -3.73 15.50
CA GLY A 41 -26.53 -4.13 14.53
C GLY A 41 -26.92 -4.08 13.04
N VAL A 42 -28.21 -4.09 12.70
CA VAL A 42 -28.67 -4.18 11.29
C VAL A 42 -28.80 -2.80 10.64
N HIS A 43 -28.99 -1.74 11.44
CA HIS A 43 -29.09 -0.37 10.92
C HIS A 43 -27.74 0.30 10.63
N GLU A 44 -26.65 -0.15 11.24
CA GLU A 44 -25.29 0.39 11.02
C GLU A 44 -24.73 -0.02 9.64
N VAL A 45 -24.97 -1.27 9.21
CA VAL A 45 -24.47 -1.83 7.94
C VAL A 45 -25.16 -1.20 6.73
N GLN A 46 -26.46 -0.87 6.83
CA GLN A 46 -27.15 -0.11 5.78
C GLN A 46 -26.70 1.36 5.71
N ARG A 47 -26.16 1.93 6.79
CA ARG A 47 -25.69 3.32 6.83
C ARG A 47 -24.35 3.50 6.12
N VAL A 48 -23.44 2.51 6.27
CA VAL A 48 -22.15 2.48 5.54
C VAL A 48 -22.36 2.23 4.04
N HIS A 49 -23.31 1.35 3.66
CA HIS A 49 -23.61 1.10 2.24
C HIS A 49 -24.25 2.31 1.53
N ARG A 50 -24.99 3.17 2.27
CA ARG A 50 -25.52 4.45 1.74
C ARG A 50 -24.47 5.57 1.65
N GLN A 51 -23.39 5.53 2.45
CA GLN A 51 -22.28 6.47 2.31
C GLN A 51 -21.45 6.21 1.04
N TRP A 52 -21.34 4.95 0.60
CA TRP A 52 -20.62 4.61 -0.63
C TRP A 52 -21.32 5.14 -1.91
N PHE A 53 -22.65 5.20 -1.93
CA PHE A 53 -23.40 5.76 -3.07
C PHE A 53 -23.39 7.30 -3.16
N LYS A 54 -22.88 8.02 -2.14
CA LYS A 54 -22.67 9.47 -2.22
C LYS A 54 -21.40 9.89 -2.98
N HIS A 55 -20.61 8.95 -3.49
CA HIS A 55 -19.45 9.24 -4.37
C HIS A 55 -19.82 9.62 -5.83
N SER A 56 -21.12 9.64 -6.19
CA SER A 56 -21.59 10.15 -7.50
C SER A 56 -21.40 11.67 -7.69
N ARG A 57 -21.10 12.42 -6.62
CA ARG A 57 -20.70 13.84 -6.71
C ARG A 57 -19.23 14.01 -7.08
N LEU A 58 -18.35 13.11 -6.64
CA LEU A 58 -16.92 13.13 -7.00
C LEU A 58 -16.71 12.77 -8.47
N ARG A 59 -17.48 11.82 -9.01
CA ARG A 59 -17.51 11.53 -10.46
C ARG A 59 -17.97 12.74 -11.28
N ARG A 60 -19.03 13.45 -10.83
CA ARG A 60 -19.50 14.69 -11.49
C ARG A 60 -18.52 15.86 -11.36
N TRP A 61 -17.76 15.93 -10.27
CA TRP A 61 -16.71 16.93 -10.07
C TRP A 61 -15.49 16.67 -10.96
N LEU A 62 -14.99 15.43 -11.00
CA LEU A 62 -13.90 15.01 -11.90
C LEU A 62 -14.29 15.13 -13.37
N GLN A 63 -15.52 14.74 -13.75
CA GLN A 63 -15.98 14.81 -15.13
C GLN A 63 -16.24 16.27 -15.58
N ARG A 64 -16.62 17.18 -14.67
CA ARG A 64 -16.70 18.62 -14.97
C ARG A 64 -15.31 19.26 -15.14
N HIS A 65 -14.33 18.93 -14.31
CA HIS A 65 -12.98 19.48 -14.46
C HIS A 65 -12.20 18.89 -15.63
N TYR A 66 -12.39 17.60 -15.96
CA TYR A 66 -11.75 16.96 -17.11
C TYR A 66 -12.31 17.47 -18.45
N LEU A 67 -13.61 17.77 -18.52
CA LEU A 67 -14.23 18.37 -19.73
C LEU A 67 -14.00 19.89 -19.85
N LEU A 68 -13.78 20.61 -18.74
CA LEU A 68 -13.40 22.03 -18.78
C LEU A 68 -11.93 22.23 -19.19
N GLY A 69 -11.04 21.27 -18.89
CA GLY A 69 -9.64 21.30 -19.35
C GLY A 69 -9.47 21.10 -20.86
N LEU A 70 -10.42 20.47 -21.54
CA LEU A 70 -10.34 20.17 -22.98
C LEU A 70 -11.08 21.18 -23.88
N ARG A 71 -11.86 22.13 -23.32
CA ARG A 71 -12.74 23.02 -24.10
C ARG A 71 -12.45 24.51 -24.00
N GLY A 72 -11.35 24.90 -23.33
CA GLY A 72 -11.04 26.30 -23.03
C GLY A 72 -9.68 26.77 -23.55
N ARG A 73 -9.37 26.62 -24.85
CA ARG A 73 -8.24 27.32 -25.48
C ARG A 73 -8.58 27.77 -26.91
N SER A 74 -9.41 28.79 -27.00
CA SER A 74 -9.42 29.72 -28.15
C SER A 74 -10.07 31.01 -27.70
N LEU A 75 -9.30 31.87 -27.02
CA LEU A 75 -9.61 33.29 -26.85
C LEU A 75 -8.33 34.01 -26.38
N ARG A 76 -7.75 34.76 -27.31
CA ARG A 76 -6.81 35.89 -27.18
C ARG A 76 -5.85 35.85 -25.98
N ARG A 77 -4.63 35.37 -26.23
CA ARG A 77 -3.43 35.75 -25.45
C ARG A 77 -3.12 37.23 -25.72
N GLN A 78 -3.59 38.14 -24.88
CA GLN A 78 -2.86 39.37 -24.62
C GLN A 78 -1.65 38.98 -23.77
N GLN A 79 -0.45 39.16 -24.33
CA GLN A 79 0.80 39.11 -23.58
C GLN A 79 0.80 40.26 -22.57
N TYR A 80 0.22 40.03 -21.39
CA TYR A 80 0.66 40.74 -20.20
C TYR A 80 2.01 40.15 -19.82
N VAL A 81 3.08 40.79 -20.29
CA VAL A 81 4.39 40.70 -19.64
C VAL A 81 4.16 41.19 -18.22
N ARG A 82 3.95 40.25 -17.28
CA ARG A 82 4.09 40.56 -15.85
C ARG A 82 5.56 40.90 -15.65
N VAL A 83 5.86 42.20 -15.73
CA VAL A 83 7.01 42.77 -15.04
C VAL A 83 6.75 42.46 -13.57
N CYS A 84 7.38 41.42 -13.04
CA CYS A 84 7.52 41.25 -11.61
C CYS A 84 8.19 42.54 -11.11
N PRO A 85 7.56 43.34 -10.23
CA PRO A 85 8.26 44.44 -9.63
C PRO A 85 9.49 43.86 -8.92
N SER A 86 10.66 44.46 -9.14
CA SER A 86 11.87 44.24 -8.34
C SER A 86 11.47 44.38 -6.88
N ARG A 87 11.23 43.24 -6.23
CA ARG A 87 10.79 43.18 -4.83
C ARG A 87 12.06 42.99 -4.04
N ASP A 88 12.75 44.10 -3.84
CA ASP A 88 14.05 44.15 -3.19
C ASP A 88 13.97 43.52 -1.78
N ALA A 89 14.83 42.52 -1.58
CA ALA A 89 15.36 41.97 -0.34
C ALA A 89 14.42 41.38 0.75
N MET A 90 13.11 41.61 0.76
CA MET A 90 12.22 41.06 1.80
C MET A 90 11.59 39.65 1.57
N PRO A 91 11.50 39.07 0.35
CA PRO A 91 10.90 37.74 0.19
C PRO A 91 11.84 36.60 0.61
N GLU A 92 13.16 36.79 0.59
CA GLU A 92 14.10 35.71 0.97
C GLU A 92 14.00 35.35 2.45
N LEU A 93 13.89 36.36 3.34
CA LEU A 93 13.71 36.11 4.77
C LEU A 93 12.39 35.37 5.06
N LEU A 94 11.33 35.66 4.31
CA LEU A 94 10.07 34.95 4.46
C LEU A 94 10.17 33.50 3.96
N HIS A 95 10.84 33.26 2.83
CA HIS A 95 11.07 31.90 2.33
C HIS A 95 11.99 31.09 3.24
N ILE A 96 13.04 31.71 3.78
CA ILE A 96 13.93 31.11 4.78
C ILE A 96 13.16 30.83 6.08
N ALA A 97 12.31 31.75 6.53
CA ALA A 97 11.48 31.56 7.72
C ALA A 97 10.46 30.42 7.54
N ILE A 98 9.82 30.32 6.37
CA ILE A 98 8.90 29.22 6.05
C ILE A 98 9.65 27.89 5.96
N ALA A 99 10.82 27.86 5.31
CA ALA A 99 11.66 26.67 5.23
C ALA A 99 12.12 26.23 6.63
N ALA A 100 12.64 27.16 7.43
CA ALA A 100 13.08 26.91 8.81
C ALA A 100 11.91 26.48 9.72
N ALA A 101 10.74 27.11 9.59
CA ALA A 101 9.55 26.69 10.33
C ALA A 101 9.12 25.28 9.92
N SER A 102 9.16 24.95 8.62
CA SER A 102 8.81 23.62 8.13
C SER A 102 9.80 22.54 8.60
N THR A 103 11.11 22.81 8.57
CA THR A 103 12.14 21.88 9.05
C THR A 103 12.09 21.71 10.56
N LEU A 104 11.90 22.81 11.32
CA LEU A 104 11.69 22.76 12.77
C LEU A 104 10.42 21.98 13.11
N THR A 105 9.32 22.18 12.39
CA THR A 105 8.07 21.43 12.65
C THR A 105 8.30 19.93 12.41
N VAL A 106 8.96 19.57 11.31
CA VAL A 106 9.28 18.16 11.02
C VAL A 106 10.23 17.57 12.06
N ALA A 107 11.27 18.31 12.46
CA ALA A 107 12.23 17.88 13.48
C ALA A 107 11.60 17.76 14.87
N SER A 108 10.75 18.72 15.28
CA SER A 108 10.01 18.68 16.54
C SER A 108 9.00 17.53 16.57
N VAL A 109 8.30 17.26 15.47
CA VAL A 109 7.43 16.08 15.37
C VAL A 109 8.24 14.79 15.48
N LEU A 110 9.42 14.72 14.84
CA LEU A 110 10.32 13.58 14.96
C LEU A 110 10.84 13.40 16.40
N ALA A 111 11.25 14.49 17.04
CA ALA A 111 11.79 14.50 18.40
C ALA A 111 10.72 14.15 19.45
N LEU A 112 9.52 14.74 19.36
CA LEU A 112 8.38 14.39 20.22
C LEU A 112 7.95 12.93 20.02
N TRP A 113 8.07 12.41 18.80
CA TRP A 113 7.79 11.01 18.49
C TRP A 113 8.86 10.07 19.08
N LEU A 114 10.14 10.46 19.06
CA LEU A 114 11.23 9.73 19.70
C LEU A 114 11.14 9.77 21.23
N GLN A 115 10.73 10.90 21.82
CA GLN A 115 10.61 11.08 23.27
C GLN A 115 9.41 10.37 23.90
N ARG A 116 8.31 10.12 23.16
CA ARG A 116 7.12 9.41 23.68
C ARG A 116 7.32 7.91 23.95
N ARG A 117 8.55 7.40 24.00
CA ARG A 117 8.85 5.98 23.97
C ARG A 117 9.62 5.55 25.22
N THR A 118 9.01 4.61 25.96
CA THR A 118 9.41 4.11 27.28
C THR A 118 10.76 3.38 27.24
N PRO A 119 11.68 3.68 28.17
CA PRO A 119 12.90 2.91 28.38
C PRO A 119 12.64 1.67 29.26
N GLY A 120 13.17 0.50 28.88
CA GLY A 120 13.30 -0.64 29.81
C GLY A 120 12.95 -2.03 29.26
N GLU A 121 13.36 -2.37 28.03
CA GLU A 121 13.15 -3.70 27.44
C GLU A 121 14.43 -4.57 27.47
N PRO A 122 14.28 -5.91 27.56
CA PRO A 122 15.40 -6.86 27.66
C PRO A 122 16.17 -7.04 26.34
N LYS A 123 17.46 -7.38 26.44
CA LYS A 123 18.35 -7.70 25.30
C LYS A 123 18.07 -9.11 24.78
N LEU A 124 17.83 -9.25 23.47
CA LEU A 124 17.55 -10.53 22.78
C LEU A 124 18.80 -11.12 22.09
N PRO A 125 18.82 -12.44 21.77
CA PRO A 125 19.90 -13.08 21.02
C PRO A 125 20.05 -12.58 19.58
N GLU A 126 21.31 -12.40 19.16
CA GLU A 126 21.74 -11.79 17.89
C GLU A 126 21.15 -12.42 16.61
N ALA A 127 20.85 -13.73 16.61
CA ALA A 127 20.33 -14.41 15.41
C ALA A 127 18.90 -13.97 15.02
N SER A 128 18.08 -13.56 16.00
CA SER A 128 16.72 -13.06 15.77
C SER A 128 16.68 -11.62 15.22
N VAL A 129 17.77 -10.89 15.44
CA VAL A 129 17.92 -9.47 15.07
C VAL A 129 18.05 -9.31 13.57
N LEU A 130 18.91 -10.12 12.96
CA LEU A 130 19.19 -10.05 11.53
C LEU A 130 17.96 -10.40 10.68
N SER A 131 17.16 -11.39 11.10
CA SER A 131 15.95 -11.78 10.38
C SER A 131 14.90 -10.67 10.44
N ALA A 132 14.66 -10.09 11.61
CA ALA A 132 13.72 -9.00 11.80
C ALA A 132 14.14 -7.75 11.00
N LEU A 133 15.45 -7.41 11.03
CA LEU A 133 16.02 -6.34 10.23
C LEU A 133 15.85 -6.59 8.72
N LYS A 134 16.09 -7.83 8.26
CA LYS A 134 15.94 -8.22 6.85
C LYS A 134 14.49 -8.07 6.38
N GLU A 135 13.52 -8.49 7.18
CA GLU A 135 12.10 -8.32 6.86
C GLU A 135 11.71 -6.85 6.77
N GLN A 136 12.21 -6.05 7.70
CA GLN A 136 11.97 -4.62 7.70
C GLN A 136 12.58 -3.92 6.48
N ILE A 137 13.83 -4.24 6.14
CA ILE A 137 14.48 -3.73 4.91
C ILE A 137 13.68 -4.15 3.68
N LYS A 138 13.22 -5.40 3.61
CA LYS A 138 12.38 -5.90 2.51
C LYS A 138 11.07 -5.11 2.37
N GLY A 139 10.47 -4.70 3.49
CA GLY A 139 9.26 -3.88 3.51
C GLY A 139 9.50 -2.40 3.16
N GLN A 140 10.61 -1.82 3.60
CA GLN A 140 10.94 -0.40 3.45
C GLN A 140 11.60 -0.06 2.11
N ALA A 141 12.47 -0.95 1.60
CA ALA A 141 13.27 -0.69 0.40
C ALA A 141 12.44 -0.31 -0.85
N PRO A 142 11.30 -0.97 -1.15
CA PRO A 142 10.42 -0.56 -2.25
C PRO A 142 9.93 0.90 -2.15
N ILE A 143 9.62 1.36 -0.94
CA ILE A 143 9.08 2.70 -0.69
C ILE A 143 10.16 3.75 -0.85
N LEU A 144 11.35 3.49 -0.29
CA LEU A 144 12.51 4.36 -0.44
C LEU A 144 12.95 4.46 -1.89
N LEU A 145 13.01 3.33 -2.59
CA LEU A 145 13.30 3.29 -4.02
C LEU A 145 12.27 4.13 -4.79
N GLN A 146 10.98 3.89 -4.57
CA GLN A 146 9.92 4.66 -5.23
C GLN A 146 10.07 6.17 -4.95
N THR A 147 10.46 6.54 -3.73
CA THR A 147 10.68 7.95 -3.34
C THR A 147 11.84 8.56 -4.13
N CYS A 148 12.98 7.88 -4.26
CA CYS A 148 14.08 8.34 -5.12
C CYS A 148 13.65 8.50 -6.58
N GLN A 149 12.89 7.53 -7.10
CA GLN A 149 12.42 7.55 -8.47
C GLN A 149 11.51 8.76 -8.74
N VAL A 150 10.52 9.00 -7.88
CA VAL A 150 9.63 10.16 -7.99
C VAL A 150 10.39 11.46 -7.75
N TRP A 151 11.32 11.51 -6.80
CA TRP A 151 12.13 12.71 -6.55
C TRP A 151 12.92 13.12 -7.80
N ALA A 152 13.53 12.17 -8.51
CA ALA A 152 14.23 12.48 -9.76
C ALA A 152 13.28 12.91 -10.89
N VAL A 153 12.00 12.50 -10.87
CA VAL A 153 10.99 13.07 -11.77
C VAL A 153 10.71 14.52 -11.39
N LEU A 154 10.50 14.81 -10.11
CA LEU A 154 10.24 16.16 -9.59
C LEU A 154 11.40 17.13 -9.83
N ALA A 155 12.64 16.65 -9.86
CA ALA A 155 13.82 17.47 -10.14
C ALA A 155 13.79 18.14 -11.53
N VAL A 156 12.93 17.67 -12.45
CA VAL A 156 12.67 18.37 -13.71
C VAL A 156 12.08 19.76 -13.48
N LEU A 157 11.34 19.98 -12.39
CA LEU A 157 10.80 21.30 -12.00
C LEU A 157 11.91 22.33 -11.76
N ALA A 158 13.11 21.90 -11.35
CA ALA A 158 14.24 22.81 -11.17
C ALA A 158 14.87 23.23 -12.51
N LYS A 159 14.86 22.35 -13.53
CA LYS A 159 15.59 22.57 -14.79
C LYS A 159 15.02 23.70 -15.64
N GLU A 160 13.73 24.00 -15.53
CA GLU A 160 13.09 25.06 -16.33
C GLU A 160 13.50 26.47 -15.89
N GLU A 161 13.76 26.68 -14.60
CA GLU A 161 14.17 27.99 -14.08
C GLU A 161 15.70 28.12 -13.94
N GLN A 162 16.43 27.01 -13.83
CA GLN A 162 17.87 27.00 -13.53
C GLN A 162 18.78 27.29 -14.74
N ALA A 163 18.23 27.52 -15.94
CA ALA A 163 19.02 27.97 -17.10
C ALA A 163 19.81 29.27 -16.86
N GLN A 164 19.53 30.00 -15.77
CA GLN A 164 20.16 31.26 -15.42
C GLN A 164 21.04 31.23 -14.16
N SER A 165 21.02 30.16 -13.34
CA SER A 165 21.79 30.12 -12.07
C SER A 165 22.80 28.97 -12.01
N SER A 166 24.01 29.28 -11.56
CA SER A 166 25.19 28.38 -11.58
C SER A 166 25.18 27.27 -10.53
N THR A 167 24.14 27.15 -9.71
CA THR A 167 24.07 26.19 -8.60
C THR A 167 23.64 24.79 -9.05
N SER A 168 24.49 24.13 -9.83
CA SER A 168 24.20 22.79 -10.35
C SER A 168 23.89 21.75 -9.25
N LEU A 169 22.80 20.98 -9.43
CA LEU A 169 22.45 19.82 -8.61
C LEU A 169 23.31 18.62 -9.02
N TRP A 170 24.49 18.47 -8.43
CA TRP A 170 25.44 17.40 -8.76
C TRP A 170 24.90 15.99 -8.47
N GLU A 171 23.94 15.86 -7.56
CA GLU A 171 23.33 14.58 -7.17
C GLU A 171 22.38 14.02 -8.24
N LEU A 172 21.87 14.87 -9.13
CA LEU A 172 20.85 14.51 -10.11
C LEU A 172 21.21 13.30 -11.00
N PRO A 173 22.41 13.23 -11.63
CA PRO A 173 22.78 12.06 -12.43
C PRO A 173 22.76 10.75 -11.62
N TYR A 174 23.14 10.78 -10.34
CA TYR A 174 23.12 9.60 -9.49
C TYR A 174 21.69 9.15 -9.16
N VAL A 175 20.78 10.08 -8.90
CA VAL A 175 19.37 9.74 -8.61
C VAL A 175 18.61 9.36 -9.89
N GLU A 176 18.96 9.93 -11.04
CA GLU A 176 18.42 9.51 -12.34
C GLU A 176 18.80 8.04 -12.66
N VAL A 177 19.96 7.55 -12.20
CA VAL A 177 20.32 6.12 -12.30
C VAL A 177 19.38 5.23 -11.48
N LEU A 178 18.93 5.69 -10.31
CA LEU A 178 17.97 4.95 -9.47
C LEU A 178 16.56 4.87 -10.07
N GLN A 179 16.24 5.68 -11.10
CA GLN A 179 15.03 5.49 -11.90
C GLN A 179 15.04 4.17 -12.69
N PHE A 180 16.18 3.46 -12.71
CA PHE A 180 16.43 2.32 -13.58
C PHE A 180 16.04 2.64 -15.03
N SER A 181 16.30 3.88 -15.44
CA SER A 181 16.04 4.31 -16.80
C SER A 181 17.01 3.59 -17.75
N PHE A 182 16.52 3.21 -18.92
CA PHE A 182 17.34 2.53 -19.92
C PHE A 182 18.54 3.38 -20.38
N ASP A 183 18.47 4.70 -20.20
CA ASP A 183 19.59 5.62 -20.47
C ASP A 183 20.81 5.30 -19.60
N SER A 184 20.60 4.89 -18.34
CA SER A 184 21.68 4.47 -17.45
C SER A 184 22.31 3.15 -17.91
N LEU A 185 21.49 2.20 -18.40
CA LEU A 185 21.97 0.93 -18.95
C LEU A 185 22.76 1.15 -20.25
N LYS A 186 22.29 2.06 -21.10
CA LYS A 186 22.96 2.47 -22.34
C LYS A 186 24.36 3.03 -22.09
N ASN A 187 24.51 3.88 -21.08
CA ASN A 187 25.81 4.43 -20.70
C ASN A 187 26.76 3.34 -20.18
N GLY A 188 26.23 2.35 -19.44
CA GLY A 188 27.03 1.22 -18.95
C GLY A 188 27.50 0.25 -20.03
N LEU A 189 26.70 0.00 -21.08
CA LEU A 189 27.02 -0.96 -22.15
C LEU A 189 27.86 -0.37 -23.29
N ASN A 190 28.15 0.93 -23.25
CA ASN A 190 28.97 1.65 -24.24
C ASN A 190 28.56 1.42 -25.71
N LEU A 191 27.25 1.20 -25.96
CA LEU A 191 26.72 0.84 -27.28
C LEU A 191 26.96 1.91 -28.35
N GLN A 192 27.15 3.17 -27.93
CA GLN A 192 27.42 4.29 -28.83
C GLN A 192 28.81 4.21 -29.48
N CYS A 193 29.76 3.45 -28.90
CA CYS A 193 31.08 3.26 -29.51
C CYS A 193 31.07 2.23 -30.65
N ARG A 194 30.07 1.34 -30.69
CA ARG A 194 30.01 0.22 -31.64
C ARG A 194 28.99 0.42 -32.78
N PHE A 195 27.98 1.26 -32.56
CA PHE A 195 26.89 1.48 -33.50
C PHE A 195 26.66 2.97 -33.72
N ASP A 196 26.03 3.32 -34.84
CA ASP A 196 25.65 4.70 -35.14
C ASP A 196 24.85 5.34 -33.99
N ALA A 197 25.31 6.49 -33.52
CA ALA A 197 24.78 7.17 -32.35
C ALA A 197 23.30 7.54 -32.50
N ALA A 198 22.87 7.91 -33.72
CA ALA A 198 21.46 8.23 -33.98
C ALA A 198 20.57 6.99 -33.86
N SER A 199 20.98 5.89 -34.48
CA SER A 199 20.30 4.59 -34.41
C SER A 199 20.21 4.06 -32.97
N VAL A 200 21.31 4.15 -32.20
CA VAL A 200 21.32 3.75 -30.77
C VAL A 200 20.40 4.64 -29.93
N ARG A 201 20.35 5.96 -30.20
CA ARG A 201 19.43 6.88 -29.50
C ARG A 201 17.98 6.57 -29.81
N LEU A 202 17.64 6.30 -31.07
CA LEU A 202 16.30 5.91 -31.49
C LEU A 202 15.88 4.60 -30.83
N ALA A 203 16.72 3.56 -30.94
CA ALA A 203 16.45 2.26 -30.32
C ALA A 203 16.30 2.40 -28.79
N SER A 204 17.19 3.13 -28.12
CA SER A 204 17.09 3.32 -26.66
C SER A 204 15.83 4.08 -26.26
N ALA A 205 15.43 5.11 -27.01
CA ALA A 205 14.26 5.92 -26.69
C ALA A 205 12.95 5.11 -26.87
N LEU A 206 12.90 4.20 -27.84
CA LEU A 206 11.75 3.33 -28.07
C LEU A 206 11.72 2.14 -27.11
N ILE A 207 12.87 1.54 -26.78
CA ILE A 207 12.97 0.40 -25.88
C ILE A 207 12.68 0.81 -24.44
N ALA A 208 13.13 1.99 -23.99
CA ALA A 208 12.99 2.42 -22.59
C ALA A 208 11.55 2.32 -22.03
N PRO A 209 10.51 2.84 -22.70
CA PRO A 209 9.13 2.70 -22.23
C PRO A 209 8.49 1.35 -22.56
N VAL A 210 9.02 0.59 -23.53
CA VAL A 210 8.47 -0.69 -23.97
C VAL A 210 8.99 -1.86 -23.14
N ALA A 211 10.25 -1.82 -22.71
CA ALA A 211 10.92 -2.92 -22.02
C ALA A 211 10.20 -3.37 -20.74
N PRO A 212 9.72 -2.48 -19.84
CA PRO A 212 9.00 -2.95 -18.67
C PRO A 212 7.65 -3.58 -19.04
N VAL A 213 6.98 -3.11 -20.10
CA VAL A 213 5.73 -3.71 -20.58
C VAL A 213 6.00 -5.11 -21.16
N LEU A 214 7.03 -5.27 -21.98
CA LEU A 214 7.43 -6.58 -22.50
C LEU A 214 7.82 -7.54 -21.38
N LEU A 215 8.51 -7.05 -20.36
CA LEU A 215 8.90 -7.87 -19.22
C LEU A 215 7.67 -8.27 -18.39
N LEU A 216 6.70 -7.38 -18.21
CA LEU A 216 5.40 -7.72 -17.61
C LEU A 216 4.66 -8.78 -18.42
N VAL A 217 4.58 -8.63 -19.75
CA VAL A 217 3.97 -9.64 -20.64
C VAL A 217 4.71 -10.97 -20.52
N SER A 218 6.05 -10.96 -20.49
CA SER A 218 6.86 -12.16 -20.33
C SER A 218 6.62 -12.84 -18.99
N CYS A 219 6.54 -12.07 -17.90
CA CYS A 219 6.17 -12.59 -16.58
C CYS A 219 4.75 -13.18 -16.57
N LEU A 220 3.78 -12.53 -17.22
CA LEU A 220 2.41 -13.06 -17.33
C LEU A 220 2.37 -14.34 -18.17
N SER A 221 3.18 -14.45 -19.22
CA SER A 221 3.33 -15.70 -19.96
C SER A 221 3.92 -16.81 -19.09
N LEU A 222 4.91 -16.52 -18.24
CA LEU A 222 5.46 -17.49 -17.27
C LEU A 222 4.45 -17.94 -16.21
N GLU A 223 3.45 -17.11 -15.89
CA GLU A 223 2.36 -17.50 -14.99
C GLU A 223 1.57 -18.68 -15.56
N VAL A 224 1.33 -18.69 -16.88
CA VAL A 224 0.61 -19.77 -17.57
C VAL A 224 1.36 -21.09 -17.47
N TYR A 225 2.69 -21.05 -17.45
CA TYR A 225 3.53 -22.26 -17.39
C TYR A 225 3.81 -22.73 -15.96
N ASN A 226 4.19 -21.83 -15.06
CA ASN A 226 4.79 -22.17 -13.77
C ASN A 226 4.11 -21.54 -12.53
N GLY A 227 3.03 -20.77 -12.69
CA GLY A 227 2.30 -20.15 -11.56
C GLY A 227 3.11 -19.15 -10.70
N SER A 228 4.29 -18.72 -11.16
CA SER A 228 5.20 -17.81 -10.45
C SER A 228 5.41 -16.47 -11.16
N GLY A 229 4.78 -16.31 -12.32
CA GLY A 229 4.90 -15.17 -13.20
C GLY A 229 4.36 -13.89 -12.58
N ILE A 230 3.22 -13.94 -11.88
CA ILE A 230 2.62 -12.79 -11.21
C ILE A 230 3.55 -12.25 -10.12
N ARG A 231 4.19 -13.12 -9.35
CA ARG A 231 5.15 -12.70 -8.31
C ARG A 231 6.32 -11.92 -8.91
N ALA A 232 6.86 -12.41 -10.02
CA ALA A 232 7.93 -11.73 -10.75
C ALA A 232 7.43 -10.40 -11.34
N ALA A 233 6.25 -10.41 -11.98
CA ALA A 233 5.64 -9.23 -12.59
C ALA A 233 5.45 -8.09 -11.56
N LEU A 234 4.98 -8.41 -10.35
CA LEU A 234 4.75 -7.43 -9.29
C LEU A 234 6.06 -6.81 -8.75
N LYS A 235 7.13 -7.60 -8.64
CA LYS A 235 8.46 -7.10 -8.27
C LYS A 235 9.03 -6.17 -9.35
N VAL A 236 8.93 -6.60 -10.60
CA VAL A 236 9.33 -5.81 -11.77
C VAL A 236 8.55 -4.50 -11.82
N LEU A 237 7.24 -4.56 -11.62
CA LEU A 237 6.37 -3.39 -11.58
C LEU A 237 6.74 -2.43 -10.45
N THR A 238 7.28 -2.94 -9.35
CA THR A 238 7.77 -2.10 -8.27
C THR A 238 9.03 -1.35 -8.67
N MET A 239 9.92 -1.98 -9.44
CA MET A 239 11.22 -1.41 -9.83
C MET A 239 11.15 -0.50 -11.07
N LEU A 240 10.41 -0.90 -12.11
CA LEU A 240 10.52 -0.28 -13.45
C LEU A 240 9.35 0.64 -13.82
N TYR A 241 8.29 0.68 -13.00
CA TYR A 241 7.07 1.39 -13.38
C TYR A 241 7.26 2.90 -13.55
N ILE A 242 7.93 3.57 -12.61
CA ILE A 242 8.14 5.02 -12.69
C ILE A 242 9.12 5.34 -13.82
N GLY A 243 10.20 4.56 -13.96
CA GLY A 243 11.16 4.73 -15.06
C GLY A 243 10.50 4.59 -16.43
N GLY A 244 9.67 3.56 -16.61
CA GLY A 244 8.91 3.33 -17.84
C GLY A 244 7.89 4.43 -18.14
N ALA A 245 7.11 4.85 -17.14
CA ALA A 245 6.15 5.95 -17.29
C ALA A 245 6.84 7.29 -17.59
N SER A 246 7.97 7.57 -16.92
CA SER A 246 8.81 8.74 -17.18
C SER A 246 9.39 8.72 -18.59
N ALA A 247 9.88 7.56 -19.05
CA ALA A 247 10.38 7.39 -20.42
C ALA A 247 9.28 7.61 -21.46
N ALA A 248 8.08 7.05 -21.25
CA ALA A 248 6.93 7.26 -22.14
C ALA A 248 6.55 8.74 -22.22
N SER A 249 6.50 9.40 -21.07
CA SER A 249 6.27 10.84 -20.97
C SER A 249 7.38 11.65 -21.68
N LYS A 250 8.66 11.30 -21.51
CA LYS A 250 9.79 11.97 -22.19
C LYS A 250 9.73 11.77 -23.71
N LEU A 251 9.33 10.60 -24.19
CA LEU A 251 9.22 10.27 -25.62
C LEU A 251 8.17 11.13 -26.35
N LEU A 252 7.07 11.44 -25.66
CA LEU A 252 5.99 12.29 -26.16
C LEU A 252 6.27 13.80 -25.99
N SER A 253 7.35 14.18 -25.30
CA SER A 253 7.62 15.59 -24.99
C SER A 253 8.41 16.28 -26.09
N CYS A 254 7.91 17.47 -26.47
CA CYS A 254 8.58 18.39 -27.37
C CYS A 254 9.39 19.41 -26.59
N GLN A 255 10.54 19.77 -27.13
CA GLN A 255 11.30 20.94 -26.73
C GLN A 255 10.75 22.13 -27.52
N THR A 256 10.17 23.09 -26.80
CA THR A 256 9.59 24.30 -27.37
C THR A 256 10.44 25.54 -27.12
N THR A 257 11.51 25.42 -26.35
CA THR A 257 12.41 26.52 -26.02
C THR A 257 13.84 26.21 -26.43
N ASP A 258 14.58 27.21 -26.88
CA ASP A 258 16.01 27.10 -27.18
C ASP A 258 16.86 27.13 -25.90
N GLY A 259 18.19 27.06 -26.05
CA GLY A 259 19.12 27.15 -24.92
C GLY A 259 19.16 28.51 -24.23
N ALA A 260 18.60 29.55 -24.85
CA ALA A 260 18.45 30.88 -24.28
C ALA A 260 17.07 31.11 -23.63
N GLY A 261 16.20 30.10 -23.65
CA GLY A 261 14.83 30.17 -23.12
C GLY A 261 13.82 30.83 -24.05
N ASN A 262 14.21 31.19 -25.28
CA ASN A 262 13.27 31.74 -26.26
C ASN A 262 12.39 30.63 -26.84
N LEU A 263 11.14 30.96 -27.15
CA LEU A 263 10.24 30.03 -27.83
C LEU A 263 10.75 29.74 -29.24
N LEU A 264 10.95 28.46 -29.54
CA LEU A 264 11.20 27.98 -30.89
C LEU A 264 9.92 28.12 -31.73
N LYS A 265 10.08 28.46 -33.01
CA LYS A 265 8.97 28.37 -33.98
C LYS A 265 8.45 26.93 -34.01
N GLU A 266 7.15 26.74 -34.20
CA GLU A 266 6.51 25.40 -34.19
C GLU A 266 7.22 24.40 -35.12
N GLU A 267 7.65 24.84 -36.30
CA GLU A 267 8.39 24.04 -37.29
C GLU A 267 9.80 23.60 -36.84
N LEU A 268 10.38 24.30 -35.87
CA LEU A 268 11.70 24.04 -35.29
C LEU A 268 11.62 23.30 -33.95
N THR A 269 10.41 23.01 -33.46
CA THR A 269 10.25 22.20 -32.26
C THR A 269 10.67 20.75 -32.54
N PHE A 270 11.45 20.19 -31.63
CA PHE A 270 12.01 18.85 -31.77
C PHE A 270 11.74 18.01 -30.53
N ARG A 271 11.82 16.69 -30.66
CA ARG A 271 11.58 15.78 -29.53
C ARG A 271 12.76 15.78 -28.56
N LYS A 272 12.50 15.87 -27.25
CA LYS A 272 13.58 15.96 -26.24
C LYS A 272 14.55 14.76 -26.26
N LEU A 273 14.02 13.55 -26.43
CA LEU A 273 14.84 12.33 -26.51
C LEU A 273 15.45 12.08 -27.91
N LEU A 274 14.85 12.66 -28.95
CA LEU A 274 15.23 12.45 -30.34
C LEU A 274 15.34 13.81 -31.04
N PRO A 275 16.41 14.60 -30.77
CA PRO A 275 16.51 15.97 -31.28
C PRO A 275 16.58 16.07 -32.81
N HIS A 276 16.89 14.97 -33.49
CA HIS A 276 16.89 14.88 -34.95
C HIS A 276 15.48 14.77 -35.54
N LEU A 277 14.47 14.43 -34.73
CA LEU A 277 13.08 14.33 -35.16
C LEU A 277 12.33 15.60 -34.78
N ARG A 278 11.65 16.17 -35.77
CA ARG A 278 10.74 17.30 -35.53
C ARG A 278 9.47 16.81 -34.86
N CYS A 279 8.88 17.66 -34.02
CA CYS A 279 7.59 17.36 -33.43
C CYS A 279 6.45 17.46 -34.45
N HIS A 280 6.64 18.27 -35.48
CA HIS A 280 5.70 18.45 -36.58
C HIS A 280 6.36 18.08 -37.92
N ASN A 281 5.60 17.44 -38.81
CA ASN A 281 5.97 17.13 -40.19
C ASN A 281 7.16 16.16 -40.38
N ASP A 282 7.43 15.30 -39.41
CA ASP A 282 8.45 14.24 -39.53
C ASP A 282 7.80 12.89 -39.92
N PRO A 283 8.31 12.17 -40.94
CA PRO A 283 7.76 10.88 -41.36
C PRO A 283 7.86 9.79 -40.27
N LEU A 284 8.82 9.89 -39.34
CA LEU A 284 8.95 8.95 -38.21
C LEU A 284 8.12 9.36 -36.99
N GLY A 285 7.63 10.60 -36.96
CA GLY A 285 6.82 11.15 -35.87
C GLY A 285 5.64 10.25 -35.45
N PRO A 286 4.80 9.77 -36.39
CA PRO A 286 3.65 8.93 -36.07
C PRO A 286 4.01 7.62 -35.35
N TYR A 287 5.14 6.99 -35.67
CA TYR A 287 5.58 5.75 -35.02
C TYR A 287 6.05 5.98 -33.59
N VAL A 288 6.78 7.08 -33.36
CA VAL A 288 7.23 7.50 -32.03
C VAL A 288 6.03 7.87 -31.15
N ASP A 289 5.06 8.60 -31.70
CA ASP A 289 3.82 8.94 -31.00
C ASP A 289 2.97 7.71 -30.68
N ALA A 290 2.81 6.80 -31.64
CA ALA A 290 2.11 5.54 -31.42
C ALA A 290 2.75 4.73 -30.28
N THR A 291 4.09 4.65 -30.26
CA THR A 291 4.83 3.94 -29.20
C THR A 291 4.65 4.63 -27.84
N GLY A 292 4.83 5.94 -27.78
CA GLY A 292 4.65 6.74 -26.56
C GLY A 292 3.23 6.67 -26.02
N MET A 293 2.22 6.80 -26.87
CA MET A 293 0.80 6.72 -26.48
C MET A 293 0.41 5.31 -26.04
N THR A 294 0.88 4.27 -26.74
CA THR A 294 0.59 2.88 -26.38
C THR A 294 1.21 2.54 -25.02
N THR A 295 2.46 2.91 -24.79
CA THR A 295 3.12 2.69 -23.49
C THR A 295 2.47 3.52 -22.38
N ALA A 296 2.13 4.79 -22.63
CA ALA A 296 1.38 5.61 -21.68
C ALA A 296 0.00 5.00 -21.34
N PHE A 297 -0.71 4.44 -22.32
CA PHE A 297 -1.95 3.69 -22.09
C PHE A 297 -1.71 2.44 -21.25
N CYS A 298 -0.64 1.69 -21.52
CA CYS A 298 -0.28 0.51 -20.73
C CYS A 298 -0.02 0.87 -19.26
N TYR A 299 0.77 1.90 -18.98
CA TYR A 299 1.05 2.33 -17.62
C TYR A 299 -0.18 2.95 -16.95
N GLY A 300 -0.91 3.80 -17.66
CA GLY A 300 -2.05 4.56 -17.12
C GLY A 300 -3.33 3.74 -16.91
N ILE A 301 -3.54 2.70 -17.72
CA ILE A 301 -4.82 1.98 -17.77
C ILE A 301 -4.62 0.48 -17.59
N VAL A 302 -3.78 -0.16 -18.41
CA VAL A 302 -3.65 -1.63 -18.41
C VAL A 302 -3.10 -2.15 -17.07
N VAL A 303 -1.99 -1.57 -16.60
CA VAL A 303 -1.36 -1.99 -15.33
C VAL A 303 -2.29 -1.78 -14.12
N PRO A 304 -2.89 -0.59 -13.91
CA PRO A 304 -3.92 -0.41 -12.89
C PRO A 304 -5.10 -1.38 -13.05
N GLY A 305 -5.54 -1.66 -14.28
CA GLY A 305 -6.58 -2.64 -14.57
C GLY A 305 -6.22 -4.04 -14.09
N CYS A 306 -4.98 -4.49 -14.32
CA CYS A 306 -4.48 -5.77 -13.82
C CYS A 306 -4.46 -5.81 -12.28
N LEU A 307 -4.04 -4.73 -11.62
CA LEU A 307 -4.07 -4.64 -10.15
C LEU A 307 -5.51 -4.64 -9.61
N ILE A 308 -6.45 -3.97 -10.28
CA ILE A 308 -7.89 -4.00 -9.94
C ILE A 308 -8.44 -5.41 -10.08
N TYR A 309 -8.04 -6.14 -11.12
CA TYR A 309 -8.42 -7.55 -11.30
C TYR A 309 -7.90 -8.42 -10.15
N LEU A 310 -6.63 -8.28 -9.76
CA LEU A 310 -6.06 -9.01 -8.61
C LEU A 310 -6.82 -8.68 -7.32
N TYR A 311 -7.14 -7.41 -7.11
CA TYR A 311 -7.94 -6.96 -5.97
C TYR A 311 -9.36 -7.56 -5.97
N ALA A 312 -10.04 -7.54 -7.11
CA ALA A 312 -11.38 -8.10 -7.24
C ALA A 312 -11.37 -9.61 -6.94
N LYS A 313 -10.40 -10.34 -7.50
CA LYS A 313 -10.24 -11.77 -7.27
C LYS A 313 -10.00 -12.09 -5.80
N GLN A 314 -9.08 -11.38 -5.15
CA GLN A 314 -8.84 -11.48 -3.72
C GLN A 314 -10.11 -11.20 -2.91
N HIS A 315 -10.87 -10.16 -3.26
CA HIS A 315 -12.11 -9.82 -2.57
C HIS A 315 -13.17 -10.93 -2.69
N PHE A 316 -13.27 -11.59 -3.84
CA PHE A 316 -14.17 -12.73 -4.03
C PHE A 316 -13.75 -13.93 -3.17
N VAL A 317 -12.45 -14.19 -3.01
CA VAL A 317 -11.93 -15.30 -2.20
C VAL A 317 -12.15 -15.05 -0.70
N LEU A 318 -12.05 -13.79 -0.26
CA LEU A 318 -12.27 -13.42 1.15
C LEU A 318 -13.75 -13.28 1.54
N LEU A 319 -14.67 -13.20 0.57
CA LEU A 319 -16.10 -12.99 0.84
C LEU A 319 -16.76 -14.15 1.62
N PRO A 320 -16.55 -15.44 1.26
CA PRO A 320 -17.22 -16.58 1.90
C PRO A 320 -16.65 -16.91 3.28
N GLY A 321 -15.45 -16.44 3.59
CA GLY A 321 -14.72 -16.75 4.82
C GLY A 321 -14.96 -15.77 5.98
N LYS A 322 -15.96 -14.89 5.91
CA LYS A 322 -16.24 -13.91 6.97
C LYS A 322 -16.76 -14.60 8.23
N GLU A 323 -15.84 -14.97 9.09
CA GLU A 323 -16.07 -15.42 10.47
C GLU A 323 -15.83 -14.24 11.41
N THR A 324 -16.65 -14.12 12.45
CA THR A 324 -16.49 -13.06 13.45
C THR A 324 -15.85 -13.65 14.69
N VAL A 325 -14.76 -13.03 15.14
CA VAL A 325 -14.12 -13.41 16.41
C VAL A 325 -14.81 -12.65 17.54
N SER A 326 -15.04 -13.35 18.63
CA SER A 326 -15.51 -12.77 19.89
C SER A 326 -14.59 -13.22 21.02
N LEU A 327 -14.54 -12.36 22.03
CA LEU A 327 -13.62 -12.46 23.14
C LEU A 327 -14.42 -12.41 24.44
N ALA A 328 -14.13 -13.31 25.38
CA ALA A 328 -14.26 -13.00 26.80
C ALA A 328 -12.91 -13.03 27.47
N ALA A 329 -12.76 -12.11 28.40
CA ALA A 329 -11.79 -12.24 29.46
C ALA A 329 -12.57 -12.73 30.68
N ASP A 330 -12.21 -13.90 31.21
CA ASP A 330 -12.72 -14.39 32.49
C ASP A 330 -11.56 -14.52 33.47
N HIS A 331 -11.66 -13.88 34.63
CA HIS A 331 -10.70 -14.00 35.75
C HIS A 331 -9.18 -13.92 35.40
N GLY A 332 -8.81 -13.20 34.34
CA GLY A 332 -7.41 -13.05 33.91
C GLY A 332 -7.00 -14.02 32.79
N ASP A 333 -7.80 -15.03 32.53
CA ASP A 333 -7.68 -15.89 31.35
C ASP A 333 -8.35 -15.21 30.14
N LEU A 334 -7.78 -15.43 28.97
CA LEU A 334 -8.28 -14.90 27.72
C LEU A 334 -8.88 -16.05 26.92
N GLU A 335 -10.20 -16.02 26.75
CA GLU A 335 -10.94 -16.99 25.95
C GLU A 335 -11.30 -16.37 24.60
N VAL A 336 -10.82 -17.02 23.53
CA VAL A 336 -11.06 -16.61 22.14
C VAL A 336 -11.92 -17.67 21.48
N TRP A 337 -13.07 -17.26 20.95
CA TRP A 337 -13.93 -18.14 20.15
C TRP A 337 -14.34 -17.47 18.83
N LEU A 338 -14.49 -18.31 17.81
CA LEU A 338 -14.99 -17.90 16.49
C LEU A 338 -16.49 -18.18 16.41
N VAL A 339 -17.27 -17.13 16.21
CA VAL A 339 -18.69 -17.26 15.88
C VAL A 339 -18.81 -17.27 14.37
N LYS A 340 -19.28 -18.41 13.85
CA LYS A 340 -19.59 -18.53 12.42
C LYS A 340 -20.87 -17.75 12.12
N ALA A 341 -20.75 -16.73 11.27
CA ALA A 341 -21.93 -16.09 10.70
C ALA A 341 -22.69 -17.15 9.87
N LYS A 342 -23.93 -17.46 10.29
CA LYS A 342 -24.80 -18.53 9.79
C LYS A 342 -24.72 -18.67 8.26
N SER A 343 -23.90 -19.60 7.76
CA SER A 343 -23.78 -19.91 6.33
C SER A 343 -24.38 -21.29 6.03
N SER A 344 -25.23 -21.33 5.01
CA SER A 344 -26.30 -22.31 4.78
C SER A 344 -25.87 -23.61 4.09
N SER A 345 -24.74 -24.21 4.45
CA SER A 345 -24.29 -25.47 3.78
C SER A 345 -23.72 -26.51 4.77
N PRO A 346 -24.47 -27.61 5.03
CA PRO A 346 -24.08 -28.65 5.99
C PRO A 346 -23.04 -29.68 5.50
N ASP A 347 -22.73 -29.83 4.21
CA ASP A 347 -22.14 -31.09 3.70
C ASP A 347 -20.59 -31.22 3.60
N LYS A 348 -19.80 -30.56 4.46
CA LYS A 348 -18.33 -30.79 4.49
C LYS A 348 -17.76 -30.64 5.90
N SER A 349 -17.96 -31.63 6.77
CA SER A 349 -17.70 -31.48 8.22
C SER A 349 -16.22 -31.56 8.63
N THR A 350 -15.41 -32.43 8.02
CA THR A 350 -14.02 -32.70 8.47
C THR A 350 -13.00 -31.69 7.95
N LEU A 351 -12.96 -31.40 6.65
CA LEU A 351 -12.05 -30.40 6.07
C LEU A 351 -12.29 -28.99 6.65
N LYS A 352 -13.53 -28.70 7.07
CA LYS A 352 -13.88 -27.44 7.73
C LYS A 352 -13.28 -27.31 9.13
N HIS A 353 -13.01 -28.41 9.83
CA HIS A 353 -12.49 -28.37 11.20
C HIS A 353 -11.04 -27.86 11.22
N ALA A 354 -10.14 -28.47 10.44
CA ALA A 354 -8.73 -28.05 10.40
C ALA A 354 -8.55 -26.58 9.99
N THR A 355 -9.31 -26.12 8.98
CA THR A 355 -9.29 -24.70 8.58
C THR A 355 -9.83 -23.78 9.67
N PHE A 356 -10.86 -24.21 10.40
CA PHE A 356 -11.43 -23.44 11.49
C PHE A 356 -10.44 -23.30 12.65
N THR A 357 -9.80 -24.40 13.08
CA THR A 357 -8.76 -24.38 14.12
C THR A 357 -7.63 -23.45 13.73
N ARG A 358 -7.14 -23.55 12.48
CA ARG A 358 -6.05 -22.72 11.96
C ARG A 358 -6.39 -21.22 12.07
N ARG A 359 -7.59 -20.82 11.67
CA ARG A 359 -8.06 -19.43 11.78
C ARG A 359 -8.26 -18.98 13.23
N LEU A 360 -8.75 -19.87 14.09
CA LEU A 360 -8.94 -19.60 15.51
C LEU A 360 -7.61 -19.31 16.21
N VAL A 361 -6.61 -20.15 15.95
CA VAL A 361 -5.25 -19.99 16.49
C VAL A 361 -4.59 -18.72 15.95
N ALA A 362 -4.81 -18.37 14.67
CA ALA A 362 -4.33 -17.12 14.10
C ALA A 362 -4.97 -15.88 14.75
N ALA A 363 -6.28 -15.93 15.02
CA ALA A 363 -6.98 -14.90 15.76
C ALA A 363 -6.45 -14.80 17.20
N ALA A 364 -6.26 -15.93 17.88
CA ALA A 364 -5.71 -15.97 19.23
C ALA A 364 -4.30 -15.34 19.27
N ALA A 365 -3.41 -15.67 18.33
CA ALA A 365 -2.09 -15.06 18.21
C ALA A 365 -2.15 -13.52 18.12
N ALA A 366 -3.12 -12.98 17.37
CA ALA A 366 -3.36 -11.54 17.29
C ALA A 366 -3.80 -10.94 18.64
N TYR A 367 -4.75 -11.57 19.34
CA TYR A 367 -5.19 -11.09 20.66
C TYR A 367 -4.07 -11.18 21.71
N ILE A 368 -3.33 -12.28 21.74
CA ILE A 368 -2.18 -12.49 22.63
C ILE A 368 -1.15 -11.36 22.43
N SER A 369 -0.81 -11.05 21.18
CA SER A 369 0.20 -10.03 20.86
C SER A 369 -0.11 -8.61 21.36
N VAL A 370 -1.41 -8.31 21.59
CA VAL A 370 -1.90 -6.99 22.02
C VAL A 370 -2.21 -6.96 23.51
N LEU A 371 -2.84 -8.01 24.04
CA LEU A 371 -3.43 -8.01 25.39
C LEU A 371 -2.54 -8.68 26.44
N LYS A 372 -1.57 -9.51 26.04
CA LYS A 372 -0.72 -10.26 26.96
C LYS A 372 0.75 -9.96 26.70
N ARG A 373 1.57 -10.09 27.75
CA ARG A 373 3.03 -9.96 27.73
C ARG A 373 3.63 -11.06 28.61
N GLY A 374 4.86 -11.45 28.31
CA GLY A 374 5.55 -12.53 29.04
C GLY A 374 5.12 -13.92 28.55
N ARG A 375 5.27 -14.93 29.41
CA ARG A 375 5.00 -16.32 29.05
C ARG A 375 3.53 -16.68 29.24
N VAL A 376 2.92 -17.23 28.18
CA VAL A 376 1.51 -17.66 28.18
C VAL A 376 1.41 -19.11 27.74
N THR A 377 0.51 -19.86 28.36
CA THR A 377 0.07 -21.15 27.84
C THR A 377 -1.16 -20.97 26.95
N VAL A 378 -1.15 -21.63 25.80
CA VAL A 378 -2.24 -21.68 24.84
C VAL A 378 -2.78 -23.10 24.82
N GLU A 379 -4.06 -23.26 25.15
CA GLU A 379 -4.78 -24.53 25.15
C GLU A 379 -5.95 -24.46 24.15
N LEU A 380 -6.17 -25.51 23.37
CA LEU A 380 -7.35 -25.63 22.49
C LEU A 380 -8.34 -26.62 23.11
N LYS A 381 -9.52 -26.16 23.52
CA LYS A 381 -10.58 -26.99 24.12
C LYS A 381 -11.90 -26.79 23.40
N GLN A 382 -12.46 -27.85 22.84
CA GLN A 382 -13.80 -27.86 22.24
C GLN A 382 -14.06 -26.74 21.21
N GLY A 383 -13.03 -26.36 20.43
CA GLY A 383 -13.14 -25.27 19.46
C GLY A 383 -13.03 -23.86 20.05
N THR A 384 -12.55 -23.75 21.29
CA THR A 384 -12.18 -22.49 21.97
C THR A 384 -10.69 -22.51 22.26
N VAL A 385 -10.01 -21.38 22.01
CA VAL A 385 -8.61 -21.21 22.44
C VAL A 385 -8.60 -20.47 23.76
N ILE A 386 -8.06 -21.11 24.79
CA ILE A 386 -7.90 -20.57 26.13
C ILE A 386 -6.44 -20.20 26.32
N VAL A 387 -6.18 -18.96 26.71
CA VAL A 387 -4.82 -18.46 26.96
C VAL A 387 -4.68 -18.09 28.43
N LYS A 388 -3.74 -18.73 29.12
CA LYS A 388 -3.47 -18.50 30.55
C LYS A 388 -2.06 -17.93 30.75
N PRO A 389 -1.87 -16.95 31.64
CA PRO A 389 -0.53 -16.51 32.03
C PRO A 389 0.15 -17.58 32.89
N ILE A 390 1.46 -17.81 32.72
CA ILE A 390 2.21 -18.76 33.55
C ILE A 390 2.56 -18.08 34.88
N ALA A 391 2.10 -18.68 36.00
CA ALA A 391 2.38 -18.20 37.35
C ALA A 391 3.88 -18.32 37.66
N GLY A 392 4.55 -17.18 37.88
CA GLY A 392 5.99 -17.14 38.20
C GLY A 392 6.72 -15.93 37.61
N ASP A 393 6.20 -15.32 36.54
CA ASP A 393 6.73 -14.08 35.94
C ASP A 393 6.08 -12.80 36.49
N SER A 394 5.47 -12.86 37.68
CA SER A 394 4.78 -11.74 38.33
C SER A 394 5.70 -10.58 38.74
N SER A 395 6.99 -10.58 38.36
CA SER A 395 7.92 -9.50 38.67
C SER A 395 7.66 -8.20 37.89
N ARG A 396 6.77 -8.22 36.89
CA ARG A 396 6.38 -7.00 36.17
C ARG A 396 5.04 -7.10 35.45
N THR A 397 4.04 -7.73 36.07
CA THR A 397 2.68 -7.25 35.84
C THR A 397 2.66 -5.83 36.34
N ASP A 398 2.87 -4.86 35.45
CA ASP A 398 2.38 -3.50 35.63
C ASP A 398 0.92 -3.68 36.02
N GLU A 399 0.64 -3.64 37.33
CA GLU A 399 -0.70 -3.48 37.83
C GLU A 399 -1.25 -2.29 37.07
N LEU A 400 -2.12 -2.59 36.11
CA LEU A 400 -2.89 -1.61 35.37
C LEU A 400 -3.41 -0.63 36.43
N PRO A 401 -2.96 0.63 36.46
CA PRO A 401 -3.12 1.48 37.63
C PRO A 401 -4.59 1.52 38.01
N SER A 402 -4.91 0.99 39.19
CA SER A 402 -6.28 0.94 39.74
C SER A 402 -6.85 2.34 40.02
N ALA A 403 -6.04 3.38 39.82
CA ALA A 403 -6.42 4.78 39.88
C ALA A 403 -7.09 5.26 38.58
N GLY A 404 -8.39 4.94 38.44
CA GLY A 404 -9.31 5.65 37.54
C GLY A 404 -10.15 4.75 36.63
N ALA A 405 -11.28 4.24 37.15
CA ALA A 405 -12.23 3.38 36.43
C ALA A 405 -12.72 3.94 35.07
N ILE A 406 -12.68 5.26 34.88
CA ILE A 406 -13.14 5.93 33.64
C ILE A 406 -12.05 5.90 32.53
N SER A 407 -10.76 5.89 32.90
CA SER A 407 -9.63 5.77 31.95
C SER A 407 -9.40 4.32 31.51
N LEU A 408 -9.69 3.36 32.41
CA LEU A 408 -9.51 1.94 32.16
C LEU A 408 -10.49 1.42 31.09
N ALA A 409 -11.78 1.79 31.18
CA ALA A 409 -12.79 1.39 30.19
C ALA A 409 -12.41 1.87 28.77
N ALA A 410 -11.97 3.12 28.65
CA ALA A 410 -11.53 3.68 27.36
C ALA A 410 -10.25 3.02 26.81
N LYS A 411 -9.30 2.62 27.67
CA LYS A 411 -8.10 1.89 27.24
C LYS A 411 -8.40 0.44 26.82
N VAL A 412 -9.29 -0.23 27.54
CA VAL A 412 -9.76 -1.59 27.21
C VAL A 412 -10.48 -1.60 25.85
N ASP A 413 -11.25 -0.54 25.55
CA ASP A 413 -11.90 -0.39 24.25
C ASP A 413 -10.91 -0.19 23.09
N VAL A 414 -9.85 0.60 23.26
CA VAL A 414 -8.85 0.80 22.18
C VAL A 414 -8.04 -0.47 21.93
N GLY A 415 -7.63 -1.17 22.99
CA GLY A 415 -6.90 -2.44 22.87
C GLY A 415 -7.72 -3.53 22.19
N SER A 416 -9.00 -3.65 22.55
CA SER A 416 -9.92 -4.64 21.97
C SER A 416 -10.27 -4.35 20.50
N LEU A 417 -10.42 -3.07 20.12
CA LEU A 417 -10.55 -2.70 18.72
C LEU A 417 -9.31 -3.08 17.93
N LYS A 418 -8.12 -2.73 18.43
CA LYS A 418 -6.86 -3.04 17.74
C LYS A 418 -6.66 -4.55 17.58
N SER A 419 -6.89 -5.34 18.64
CA SER A 419 -6.75 -6.80 18.58
C SER A 419 -7.76 -7.44 17.64
N ARG A 420 -8.99 -6.92 17.58
CA ARG A 420 -9.98 -7.35 16.59
C ARG A 420 -9.54 -7.07 15.16
N GLU A 421 -9.04 -5.88 14.86
CA GLU A 421 -8.56 -5.55 13.51
C GLU A 421 -7.38 -6.45 13.10
N LEU A 422 -6.48 -6.73 14.04
CA LEU A 422 -5.34 -7.62 13.82
C LEU A 422 -5.77 -9.09 13.67
N ALA A 423 -6.76 -9.54 14.44
CA ALA A 423 -7.33 -10.88 14.29
C ALA A 423 -8.01 -11.05 12.92
N GLU A 424 -8.78 -10.06 12.47
CA GLU A 424 -9.35 -10.03 11.12
C GLU A 424 -8.26 -10.12 10.04
N ALA A 425 -7.16 -9.38 10.20
CA ALA A 425 -6.02 -9.42 9.29
C ALA A 425 -5.34 -10.79 9.23
N MET A 426 -5.15 -11.44 10.38
CA MET A 426 -4.53 -12.77 10.49
C MET A 426 -5.44 -13.87 9.94
N MET A 427 -6.75 -13.76 10.14
CA MET A 427 -7.73 -14.65 9.50
C MET A 427 -7.74 -14.49 7.97
N ASP A 428 -7.77 -13.25 7.47
CA ASP A 428 -7.71 -12.98 6.02
C ASP A 428 -6.45 -13.64 5.41
N ARG A 429 -5.31 -13.59 6.11
CA ARG A 429 -4.07 -14.26 5.70
C ARG A 429 -4.19 -15.78 5.68
N CYS A 430 -4.80 -16.38 6.70
CA CYS A 430 -5.03 -17.83 6.71
C CYS A 430 -5.92 -18.26 5.54
N ILE A 431 -6.98 -17.52 5.26
CA ILE A 431 -7.86 -17.77 4.11
C ILE A 431 -7.05 -17.70 2.80
N LEU A 432 -6.16 -16.72 2.64
CA LEU A 432 -5.30 -16.65 1.46
C LEU A 432 -4.31 -17.82 1.35
N GLU A 433 -3.71 -18.25 2.46
CA GLU A 433 -2.82 -19.42 2.49
C GLU A 433 -3.55 -20.72 2.17
N GLU A 434 -4.81 -20.87 2.58
CA GLU A 434 -5.64 -22.03 2.29
C GLU A 434 -5.98 -22.13 0.79
N ASN A 435 -6.27 -20.99 0.15
CA ASN A 435 -6.62 -20.93 -1.26
C ASN A 435 -5.39 -20.85 -2.19
N GLU A 436 -4.18 -20.77 -1.64
CA GLU A 436 -2.91 -20.67 -2.40
C GLU A 436 -2.69 -21.88 -3.31
N ALA A 437 -3.06 -23.08 -2.83
CA ALA A 437 -2.93 -24.32 -3.61
C ALA A 437 -3.97 -24.44 -4.74
N GLU A 438 -5.14 -23.81 -4.57
CA GLU A 438 -6.25 -23.90 -5.53
C GLU A 438 -6.15 -22.82 -6.62
N GLU A 439 -5.59 -21.65 -6.30
CA GLU A 439 -5.50 -20.52 -7.22
C GLU A 439 -4.06 -20.00 -7.40
N PRO A 440 -3.36 -20.33 -8.50
CA PRO A 440 -1.98 -19.87 -8.73
C PRO A 440 -1.84 -18.34 -8.74
N VAL A 441 -2.89 -17.66 -9.20
CA VAL A 441 -2.97 -16.18 -9.20
C VAL A 441 -2.83 -15.59 -7.80
N LEU A 442 -3.44 -16.22 -6.79
CA LEU A 442 -3.31 -15.77 -5.40
C LEU A 442 -1.92 -16.08 -4.86
N ALA A 443 -1.37 -17.25 -5.18
CA ALA A 443 0.00 -17.63 -4.80
C ALA A 443 1.03 -16.61 -5.31
N GLY A 444 0.91 -16.22 -6.59
CA GLY A 444 1.77 -15.20 -7.18
C GLY A 444 1.62 -13.81 -6.54
N ALA A 445 0.42 -13.45 -6.09
CA ALA A 445 0.10 -12.15 -5.49
C ALA A 445 0.24 -12.11 -3.95
N LYS A 446 0.52 -13.24 -3.30
CA LYS A 446 0.59 -13.38 -1.84
C LYS A 446 1.48 -12.33 -1.17
N ASP A 447 2.68 -12.11 -1.71
CA ASP A 447 3.64 -11.14 -1.16
C ASP A 447 3.05 -9.71 -1.09
N ILE A 448 2.19 -9.33 -2.04
CA ILE A 448 1.50 -8.03 -2.03
C ILE A 448 0.39 -8.04 -0.97
N PHE A 449 -0.43 -9.09 -0.93
CA PHE A 449 -1.57 -9.13 0.00
C PHE A 449 -1.13 -9.14 1.46
N VAL A 450 -0.08 -9.89 1.78
CA VAL A 450 0.48 -9.97 3.13
C VAL A 450 1.11 -8.64 3.57
N LYS A 451 1.49 -7.74 2.64
CA LYS A 451 2.04 -6.41 2.96
C LYS A 451 1.04 -5.48 3.67
N TYR A 452 -0.26 -5.62 3.39
CA TYR A 452 -1.29 -4.70 3.87
C TYR A 452 -1.92 -5.15 5.18
N ALA A 453 -2.35 -4.16 6.00
CA ALA A 453 -2.98 -4.41 7.30
C ALA A 453 -4.24 -5.24 7.13
N ARG A 454 -5.10 -4.81 6.22
CA ARG A 454 -6.18 -5.65 5.70
C ARG A 454 -5.85 -5.97 4.27
N CYS A 455 -6.10 -7.22 3.90
CA CYS A 455 -6.11 -7.66 2.51
C CYS A 455 -6.94 -6.73 1.60
N ARG A 456 -7.95 -6.07 2.17
CA ARG A 456 -8.80 -5.08 1.49
C ARG A 456 -8.11 -3.77 1.12
N ASN A 457 -6.96 -3.43 1.70
CA ASN A 457 -6.28 -2.16 1.46
C ASN A 457 -5.35 -2.17 0.24
N VAL A 458 -5.35 -3.24 -0.56
CA VAL A 458 -4.56 -3.37 -1.79
C VAL A 458 -4.88 -2.28 -2.83
N TYR A 459 -6.07 -1.67 -2.77
CA TYR A 459 -6.39 -0.50 -3.59
C TYR A 459 -5.42 0.68 -3.39
N MET A 460 -4.71 0.73 -2.25
CA MET A 460 -3.70 1.74 -2.00
C MET A 460 -2.46 1.57 -2.87
N GLU A 461 -2.13 0.36 -3.33
CA GLU A 461 -1.09 0.16 -4.35
C GLU A 461 -1.51 0.84 -5.67
N ILE A 462 -2.76 0.64 -6.10
CA ILE A 462 -3.32 1.27 -7.30
C ILE A 462 -3.27 2.80 -7.16
N LEU A 463 -3.69 3.32 -6.00
CA LEU A 463 -3.68 4.76 -5.74
C LEU A 463 -2.26 5.33 -5.76
N GLN A 464 -1.28 4.63 -5.17
CA GLN A 464 0.13 5.04 -5.19
C GLN A 464 0.70 5.04 -6.62
N LYS A 465 0.37 4.05 -7.44
CA LYS A 465 0.79 3.98 -8.85
C LYS A 465 0.11 5.05 -9.70
N ALA A 466 -1.15 5.35 -9.44
CA ALA A 466 -1.88 6.44 -10.09
C ALA A 466 -1.28 7.81 -9.73
N ALA A 467 -0.96 8.03 -8.45
CA ALA A 467 -0.30 9.25 -7.99
C ALA A 467 1.09 9.43 -8.64
N ALA A 468 1.86 8.35 -8.78
CA ALA A 468 3.16 8.39 -9.46
C ALA A 468 3.03 8.80 -10.94
N ILE A 469 2.05 8.26 -11.68
CA ILE A 469 1.78 8.70 -13.06
C ILE A 469 1.33 10.15 -13.09
N ALA A 470 0.43 10.53 -12.19
CA ALA A 470 -0.07 11.90 -12.10
C ALA A 470 1.10 12.86 -11.94
N LEU A 471 2.03 12.59 -11.02
CA LEU A 471 3.27 13.35 -10.85
C LEU A 471 4.12 13.41 -12.13
N VAL A 472 4.35 12.28 -12.80
CA VAL A 472 5.08 12.23 -14.08
C VAL A 472 4.40 13.09 -15.17
N SER A 473 3.07 13.18 -15.16
CA SER A 473 2.31 13.97 -16.13
C SER A 473 2.26 15.46 -15.81
N VAL A 474 2.15 15.84 -14.53
CA VAL A 474 1.97 17.26 -14.14
C VAL A 474 3.28 18.02 -14.04
N VAL A 475 4.41 17.35 -13.84
CA VAL A 475 5.72 18.00 -13.67
C VAL A 475 6.13 18.90 -14.83
N ARG A 476 5.53 18.74 -16.02
CA ARG A 476 5.78 19.60 -17.19
C ARG A 476 4.66 20.59 -17.50
N SER A 477 3.67 20.68 -16.61
CA SER A 477 2.59 21.67 -16.71
C SER A 477 3.10 23.02 -16.19
N GLU A 478 2.48 24.11 -16.66
CA GLU A 478 2.74 25.46 -16.13
C GLU A 478 2.52 25.51 -14.60
N ASP A 479 1.49 24.82 -14.10
CA ASP A 479 1.19 24.66 -12.66
C ASP A 479 1.85 23.41 -12.04
N GLY A 480 2.98 22.96 -12.59
CA GLY A 480 3.56 21.65 -12.27
C GLY A 480 3.97 21.51 -10.80
N VAL A 481 4.43 22.61 -10.18
CA VAL A 481 4.80 22.65 -8.76
C VAL A 481 3.56 22.54 -7.88
N GLU A 482 2.55 23.37 -8.09
CA GLU A 482 1.33 23.40 -7.29
C GLU A 482 0.61 22.05 -7.33
N LEU A 483 0.49 21.46 -8.53
CA LEU A 483 -0.12 20.14 -8.70
C LEU A 483 0.72 19.04 -8.04
N SER A 484 2.05 19.10 -8.12
CA SER A 484 2.93 18.11 -7.48
C SER A 484 2.84 18.16 -5.96
N VAL A 485 2.83 19.36 -5.38
CA VAL A 485 2.63 19.58 -3.93
C VAL A 485 1.24 19.09 -3.51
N ALA A 486 0.18 19.43 -4.26
CA ALA A 486 -1.17 18.99 -3.95
C ALA A 486 -1.31 17.45 -3.97
N ILE A 487 -0.78 16.77 -5.00
CA ILE A 487 -0.83 15.30 -5.12
C ILE A 487 -0.06 14.64 -3.96
N THR A 488 1.15 15.11 -3.66
CA THR A 488 1.99 14.53 -2.60
C THR A 488 1.39 14.75 -1.21
N LEU A 489 0.87 15.93 -0.90
CA LEU A 489 0.17 16.19 0.37
C LEU A 489 -1.11 15.36 0.51
N LEU A 490 -1.91 15.23 -0.57
CA LEU A 490 -3.09 14.37 -0.58
C LEU A 490 -2.73 12.90 -0.30
N MET A 491 -1.65 12.41 -0.90
CA MET A 491 -1.17 11.04 -0.66
C MET A 491 -0.61 10.84 0.75
N ALA A 492 0.06 11.85 1.32
CA ALA A 492 0.50 11.82 2.72
C ALA A 492 -0.71 11.73 3.67
N ALA A 493 -1.71 12.61 3.49
CA ALA A 493 -2.94 12.61 4.27
C ALA A 493 -3.70 11.29 4.15
N THR A 494 -3.87 10.79 2.92
CA THR A 494 -4.55 9.52 2.67
C THR A 494 -3.81 8.35 3.30
N SER A 495 -2.48 8.29 3.19
CA SER A 495 -1.67 7.24 3.82
C SER A 495 -1.77 7.29 5.35
N ARG A 496 -1.83 8.50 5.93
CA ARG A 496 -1.98 8.68 7.38
C ARG A 496 -3.37 8.31 7.90
N MET A 497 -4.41 8.54 7.09
CA MET A 497 -5.80 8.21 7.43
C MET A 497 -6.11 6.73 7.26
N VAL A 498 -5.68 6.13 6.14
CA VAL A 498 -5.98 4.73 5.79
C VAL A 498 -5.07 3.75 6.52
N GLN A 499 -3.82 4.13 6.78
CA GLN A 499 -2.79 3.25 7.34
C GLN A 499 -2.72 1.90 6.60
N PRO A 500 -2.42 1.91 5.28
CA PRO A 500 -2.59 0.73 4.44
C PRO A 500 -1.79 -0.49 4.88
N PHE A 501 -0.55 -0.29 5.33
CA PHE A 501 0.40 -1.36 5.62
C PHE A 501 0.16 -1.97 7.00
N LEU A 502 0.43 -3.26 7.15
CA LEU A 502 0.28 -3.92 8.44
C LEU A 502 1.23 -3.33 9.49
N GLN A 503 2.48 -3.09 9.10
CA GLN A 503 3.47 -2.52 9.99
C GLN A 503 3.28 -1.00 10.12
N PRO A 504 3.05 -0.47 11.33
CA PRO A 504 2.87 0.97 11.53
C PRO A 504 4.11 1.79 11.19
N GLN A 505 5.30 1.19 11.28
CA GLN A 505 6.58 1.78 10.85
C GLN A 505 6.52 2.13 9.35
N ILE A 506 6.03 1.22 8.51
CA ILE A 506 5.94 1.39 7.07
C ILE A 506 4.93 2.50 6.72
N ASN A 507 3.78 2.56 7.40
CA ASN A 507 2.80 3.64 7.22
C ASN A 507 3.39 5.02 7.54
N THR A 508 4.18 5.10 8.61
CA THR A 508 4.87 6.34 9.01
C THR A 508 5.92 6.74 7.96
N LEU A 509 6.72 5.78 7.50
CA LEU A 509 7.70 6.00 6.45
C LEU A 509 7.05 6.47 5.14
N GLN A 510 5.97 5.83 4.69
CA GLN A 510 5.25 6.23 3.47
C GLN A 510 4.73 7.67 3.56
N CYS A 511 4.14 8.04 4.71
CA CYS A 511 3.67 9.40 4.94
C CYS A 511 4.83 10.40 4.89
N CYS A 512 5.94 10.11 5.58
CA CYS A 512 7.15 10.92 5.56
C CYS A 512 7.70 11.08 4.13
N CYS A 513 7.75 10.00 3.34
CA CYS A 513 8.20 10.03 1.95
C CYS A 513 7.38 11.03 1.13
N PHE A 514 6.04 10.98 1.21
CA PHE A 514 5.19 11.91 0.46
C PHE A 514 5.31 13.36 0.95
N LEU A 515 5.44 13.60 2.25
CA LEU A 515 5.72 14.94 2.78
C LEU A 515 7.07 15.47 2.28
N CYS A 516 8.09 14.62 2.23
CA CYS A 516 9.40 14.98 1.68
C CYS A 516 9.34 15.27 0.18
N LEU A 517 8.53 14.55 -0.58
CA LEU A 517 8.31 14.85 -2.01
C LEU A 517 7.59 16.19 -2.22
N ALA A 518 6.66 16.55 -1.33
CA ALA A 518 6.03 17.87 -1.33
C ALA A 518 7.06 18.98 -1.06
N LEU A 519 7.90 18.79 -0.01
CA LEU A 519 8.98 19.70 0.33
C LEU A 519 10.03 19.82 -0.78
N ALA A 520 10.37 18.71 -1.44
CA ALA A 520 11.27 18.71 -2.58
C ALA A 520 10.70 19.54 -3.74
N SER A 521 9.43 19.34 -4.08
CA SER A 521 8.75 20.13 -5.12
C SER A 521 8.79 21.63 -4.82
N LEU A 522 8.50 22.02 -3.58
CA LEU A 522 8.57 23.41 -3.14
C LEU A 522 10.01 23.95 -3.15
N SER A 523 10.98 23.13 -2.75
CA SER A 523 12.39 23.52 -2.73
C SER A 523 12.93 23.82 -4.12
N PHE A 524 12.46 23.11 -5.15
CA PHE A 524 12.84 23.37 -6.54
C PHE A 524 12.28 24.71 -7.01
N ARG A 525 11.03 25.05 -6.63
CA ARG A 525 10.40 26.34 -6.92
C ARG A 525 11.09 27.53 -6.26
N CYS A 526 11.62 27.31 -5.05
CA CYS A 526 12.30 28.36 -4.27
C CYS A 526 13.82 28.37 -4.48
N HIS A 527 14.36 27.57 -5.42
CA HIS A 527 15.80 27.44 -5.65
C HIS A 527 16.63 27.11 -4.39
N MET A 528 16.10 26.27 -3.50
CA MET A 528 16.77 25.85 -2.26
C MET A 528 17.29 24.41 -2.39
N PRO A 529 18.46 24.17 -3.02
CA PRO A 529 18.97 22.81 -3.26
C PRO A 529 19.22 22.04 -1.95
N TRP A 530 19.64 22.73 -0.89
CA TRP A 530 19.87 22.11 0.42
C TRP A 530 18.57 21.52 1.00
N LEU A 531 17.43 22.19 0.83
CA LEU A 531 16.15 21.71 1.33
C LEU A 531 15.70 20.46 0.57
N SER A 532 15.94 20.41 -0.74
CA SER A 532 15.70 19.22 -1.56
C SER A 532 16.54 18.02 -1.10
N ARG A 533 17.82 18.26 -0.76
CA ARG A 533 18.73 17.22 -0.23
C ARG A 533 18.29 16.70 1.12
N VAL A 534 17.89 17.59 2.03
CA VAL A 534 17.35 17.20 3.34
C VAL A 534 16.06 16.39 3.15
N ALA A 535 15.17 16.82 2.27
CA ALA A 535 13.95 16.09 1.95
C ALA A 535 14.26 14.70 1.37
N LEU A 536 15.31 14.55 0.55
CA LEU A 536 15.73 13.24 0.04
C LEU A 536 16.34 12.35 1.13
N ALA A 537 17.15 12.91 2.03
CA ALA A 537 17.84 12.15 3.08
C ALA A 537 16.93 11.73 4.26
N LEU A 538 15.93 12.55 4.58
CA LEU A 538 15.09 12.35 5.77
C LEU A 538 14.34 10.99 5.80
N PRO A 539 13.73 10.50 4.70
CA PRO A 539 13.12 9.17 4.69
C PRO A 539 14.11 8.04 5.00
N PHE A 540 15.36 8.14 4.56
CA PHE A 540 16.40 7.14 4.85
C PHE A 540 16.80 7.15 6.32
N LEU A 541 16.98 8.34 6.90
CA LEU A 541 17.26 8.50 8.33
C LEU A 541 16.10 7.93 9.17
N LEU A 542 14.86 8.26 8.80
CA LEU A 542 13.67 7.69 9.45
C LEU A 542 13.63 6.17 9.30
N SER A 543 13.94 5.64 8.11
CA SER A 543 13.99 4.20 7.87
C SER A 543 15.02 3.51 8.76
N ALA A 544 16.22 4.09 8.90
CA ALA A 544 17.27 3.58 9.77
C ALA A 544 16.87 3.61 11.26
N VAL A 545 16.25 4.69 11.71
CA VAL A 545 15.70 4.80 13.07
C VAL A 545 14.58 3.78 13.31
N LEU A 546 13.71 3.58 12.32
CA LEU A 546 12.66 2.56 12.40
C LEU A 546 13.27 1.15 12.42
N ALA A 547 14.37 0.92 11.69
CA ALA A 547 15.08 -0.36 11.64
C ALA A 547 15.67 -0.76 13.00
N LEU A 548 15.92 0.22 13.87
CA LEU A 548 16.34 -0.03 15.26
C LEU A 548 15.19 -0.56 16.15
N ARG A 549 13.96 -0.65 15.63
CA ARG A 549 12.77 -1.13 16.36
C ARG A 549 11.90 -2.00 15.47
N PRO A 550 12.35 -3.23 15.20
CA PRO A 550 11.70 -4.08 14.22
C PRO A 550 10.36 -4.58 14.73
N ASP A 551 10.19 -4.76 16.05
CA ASP A 551 8.96 -5.31 16.56
C ASP A 551 7.83 -4.31 16.74
N SER A 552 6.70 -4.71 16.20
CA SER A 552 5.38 -4.15 16.39
C SER A 552 4.48 -5.26 16.93
N THR A 553 3.32 -4.91 17.48
CA THR A 553 2.31 -5.92 17.86
C THR A 553 1.92 -6.81 16.69
N GLU A 554 1.97 -6.25 15.48
CA GLU A 554 1.62 -6.91 14.25
C GLU A 554 2.72 -7.90 13.79
N SER A 555 4.01 -7.54 13.87
CA SER A 555 5.10 -8.50 13.62
C SER A 555 5.12 -9.60 14.67
N LEU A 556 4.86 -9.24 15.94
CA LEU A 556 4.71 -10.20 17.02
C LEU A 556 3.58 -11.19 16.74
N SER A 557 2.41 -10.74 16.29
CA SER A 557 1.31 -11.65 15.94
C SER A 557 1.66 -12.62 14.81
N VAL A 558 2.48 -12.19 13.84
CA VAL A 558 2.93 -13.07 12.74
C VAL A 558 3.89 -14.13 13.25
N ARG A 559 4.85 -13.74 14.08
CA ARG A 559 5.79 -14.67 14.69
C ARG A 559 5.09 -15.67 15.62
N LEU A 560 4.17 -15.19 16.47
CA LEU A 560 3.35 -16.05 17.33
C LEU A 560 2.50 -17.01 16.49
N TRP A 561 1.95 -16.52 15.38
CA TRP A 561 1.21 -17.35 14.45
C TRP A 561 2.09 -18.44 13.83
N GLU A 562 3.28 -18.11 13.35
CA GLU A 562 4.20 -19.10 12.78
C GLU A 562 4.64 -20.15 13.80
N GLN A 563 4.88 -19.75 15.05
CA GLN A 563 5.19 -20.66 16.15
C GLN A 563 4.01 -21.57 16.48
N LEU A 564 2.82 -21.01 16.69
CA LEU A 564 1.62 -21.78 17.03
C LEU A 564 1.18 -22.69 15.88
N LYS A 565 1.34 -22.25 14.63
CA LYS A 565 1.01 -23.04 13.42
C LYS A 565 1.76 -24.37 13.37
N GLN A 566 3.02 -24.40 13.82
CA GLN A 566 3.82 -25.62 13.91
C GLN A 566 3.34 -26.56 15.03
N GLN A 567 2.60 -26.04 16.01
CA GLN A 567 2.13 -26.77 17.18
C GLN A 567 0.63 -27.09 17.15
N ILE A 568 -0.08 -26.72 16.07
CA ILE A 568 -1.51 -27.05 15.89
C ILE A 568 -1.80 -28.55 16.09
N PRO A 569 -0.99 -29.49 15.55
CA PRO A 569 -1.27 -30.92 15.77
C PRO A 569 -1.29 -31.32 17.25
N LYS A 570 -0.36 -30.79 18.06
CA LYS A 570 -0.32 -31.04 19.51
C LYS A 570 -1.52 -30.44 20.25
N LEU A 571 -1.96 -29.25 19.80
CA LEU A 571 -3.15 -28.58 20.33
C LEU A 571 -4.43 -29.36 19.99
N GLU A 572 -4.51 -29.98 18.82
CA GLU A 572 -5.68 -30.74 18.36
C GLU A 572 -5.76 -32.15 18.94
N ASP A 573 -4.65 -32.91 18.91
CA ASP A 573 -4.67 -34.34 19.22
C ASP A 573 -4.56 -34.63 20.72
N ASP A 574 -3.70 -33.90 21.44
CA ASP A 574 -3.38 -34.18 22.84
C ASP A 574 -4.07 -33.22 23.82
N GLY A 575 -4.64 -32.11 23.31
CA GLY A 575 -5.14 -31.02 24.14
C GLY A 575 -4.05 -30.40 25.02
N GLU A 576 -2.78 -30.55 24.63
CA GLU A 576 -1.62 -30.09 25.40
C GLU A 576 -1.57 -28.57 25.45
N ALA A 577 -1.22 -28.04 26.63
CA ALA A 577 -0.96 -26.62 26.80
C ALA A 577 0.41 -26.28 26.17
N VAL A 578 0.40 -25.39 25.18
CA VAL A 578 1.61 -24.91 24.51
C VAL A 578 2.09 -23.62 25.15
N GLU A 579 3.30 -23.61 25.69
CA GLU A 579 3.95 -22.40 26.19
C GLU A 579 4.50 -21.55 25.04
N VAL A 580 4.16 -20.25 25.03
CA VAL A 580 4.64 -19.27 24.07
C VAL A 580 5.13 -18.02 24.79
N VAL A 581 6.27 -17.49 24.35
CA VAL A 581 6.86 -16.26 24.89
C VAL A 581 6.35 -15.05 24.11
N VAL A 582 5.68 -14.12 24.79
CA VAL A 582 5.03 -12.93 24.21
C VAL A 582 5.84 -11.69 24.56
N GLU A 583 7.00 -11.55 23.93
CA GLU A 583 7.90 -10.42 24.14
C GLU A 583 8.15 -9.65 22.83
N THR A 584 8.13 -8.32 22.90
CA THR A 584 8.56 -7.44 21.82
C THR A 584 10.07 -7.29 21.86
N CYS A 585 10.73 -7.41 20.71
CA CYS A 585 12.17 -7.18 20.59
C CYS A 585 12.44 -5.70 20.31
N SER A 586 13.24 -5.05 21.15
CA SER A 586 13.86 -3.78 20.81
C SER A 586 15.37 -3.86 20.96
N PHE A 587 16.08 -3.03 20.19
CA PHE A 587 17.54 -2.95 20.26
C PHE A 587 18.05 -1.91 21.25
N ILE A 588 17.16 -1.12 21.89
CA ILE A 588 17.50 0.07 22.67
C ILE A 588 17.06 -0.07 24.12
#